data_AF-A0A661QL45-F1
#
_entry.id   AF-A0A661QL45-F1
#
_cell.length_a   1.000
_cell.length_b   1.000
_cell.length_c   1.000
_cell.angle_alpha   90.00
_cell.angle_beta   90.00
_cell.angle_gamma   90.00
#
_symmetry.space_group_name_H-M   'P 1'
#
loop_
_entity.id
_entity.type
_entity.pdbx_description
1 polymer ?
#
loop_
_entity_poly.entity_id
_entity_poly.type
_entity_poly.pdbx_seq_one_letter_code
_entity_poly.pdbx_strand_id
1 'polypeptide(L)' 'HCIDYVIIHELCHLLYPHHDKKFYHLLGRILPDWEKRKERLEKVVI' A
#
# COMPACT_ATOMS: atom_id res chain seq x y z
N HIS A 1 4.32 -8.23 -6.59
CA HIS A 1 3.11 -9.03 -6.34
C HIS A 1 2.10 -8.27 -5.47
N CYS A 2 0.83 -8.72 -5.41
CA CYS A 2 -0.18 -8.08 -4.54
C CYS A 2 0.14 -8.28 -3.05
N ILE A 3 0.76 -9.41 -2.68
CA ILE A 3 1.19 -9.67 -1.31
C ILE A 3 2.19 -8.63 -0.80
N ASP A 4 3.12 -8.17 -1.64
CA ASP A 4 4.06 -7.09 -1.27
C ASP A 4 3.34 -5.79 -0.96
N TYR A 5 2.24 -5.49 -1.64
CA TYR A 5 1.43 -4.30 -1.33
C TYR A 5 0.82 -4.41 0.07
N VAL A 6 0.24 -5.57 0.42
CA VAL A 6 -0.34 -5.80 1.75
C VAL A 6 0.73 -5.70 2.84
N ILE A 7 1.86 -6.39 2.67
CA ILE A 7 2.95 -6.36 3.66
C ILE A 7 3.44 -4.93 3.89
N ILE A 8 3.76 -4.20 2.82
CA ILE A 8 4.28 -2.83 2.94
C ILE A 8 3.20 -1.87 3.47
N HIS A 9 1.93 -2.06 3.11
CA HIS A 9 0.79 -1.30 3.65
C HIS A 9 0.71 -1.44 5.18
N GLU A 10 0.71 -2.68 5.69
CA GLU A 10 0.65 -2.93 7.13
C GLU A 10 1.89 -2.42 7.87
N LEU A 11 3.08 -2.52 7.25
CA LEU A 11 4.30 -1.95 7.84
C LEU A 11 4.24 -0.41 7.91
N CYS A 12 3.62 0.26 6.93
CA CYS A 12 3.43 1.72 6.98
C CYS A 12 2.55 2.14 8.18
N HIS A 13 1.62 1.29 8.61
CA HIS A 13 0.78 1.56 9.79
C HIS A 13 1.55 1.66 11.11
N LEU A 14 2.76 1.08 11.20
CA LEU A 14 3.62 1.23 12.37
C LEU A 14 4.10 2.68 12.59
N LEU A 15 4.17 3.47 11.52
CA LEU A 15 4.61 4.88 11.56
C LEU A 15 3.45 5.85 11.35
N TYR A 16 2.48 5.48 10.52
CA TYR A 16 1.32 6.30 10.17
C TYR A 16 0.03 5.48 10.31
N PRO A 17 -0.65 5.55 11.47
CA PRO A 17 -1.83 4.72 11.76
C PRO A 17 -3.03 4.95 10.83
N HIS A 18 -3.07 6.09 10.14
CA HIS A 18 -4.16 6.47 9.24
C HIS A 18 -3.63 6.60 7.81
N HIS A 19 -4.49 6.32 6.83
CA HIS A 19 -4.19 6.50 5.40
C HIS A 19 -4.23 7.98 4.99
N ASP A 20 -3.39 8.80 5.62
CA ASP A 20 -3.24 10.22 5.33
C ASP A 20 -2.13 10.50 4.29
N LYS A 21 -1.85 11.78 4.03
CA LYS A 21 -0.80 12.17 3.07
C LYS A 21 0.59 11.63 3.43
N LYS A 22 0.92 11.50 4.72
CA LYS A 22 2.23 11.00 5.16
C LYS A 22 2.34 9.50 4.93
N PHE A 23 1.25 8.76 5.19
CA PHE A 23 1.15 7.35 4.85
C PHE A 23 1.41 7.11 3.36
N TYR A 24 0.65 7.78 2.47
CA TYR A 24 0.80 7.56 1.02
C TYR A 24 2.13 8.06 0.47
N HIS A 25 2.72 9.10 1.08
CA HIS A 25 4.07 9.53 0.75
C HIS A 25 5.11 8.45 1.08
N LEU A 26 5.04 7.84 2.26
CA LEU A 26 5.95 6.76 2.65
C LEU A 26 5.74 5.52 1.78
N LEU A 27 4.48 5.10 1.60
CA LEU A 27 4.13 3.97 0.76
C LEU A 27 4.62 4.16 -0.68
N GLY A 28 4.40 5.34 -1.27
CA GLY A 28 4.87 5.66 -2.63
C GLY A 28 6.39 5.75 -2.77
N ARG A 29 7.11 6.11 -1.70
CA ARG A 29 8.58 6.07 -1.70
C ARG A 29 9.14 4.66 -1.67
N ILE A 30 8.51 3.75 -0.93
CA ILE A 30 8.98 2.36 -0.77
C ILE A 30 8.47 1.49 -1.94
N LEU A 31 7.24 1.71 -2.38
CA LEU A 31 6.55 0.91 -3.39
C LEU A 31 5.90 1.82 -4.44
N PRO A 32 6.66 2.40 -5.39
CA PRO A 32 6.15 3.41 -6.33
C PRO A 32 4.98 2.94 -7.23
N ASP A 33 4.81 1.63 -7.43
CA ASP A 33 3.73 1.04 -8.22
C ASP A 33 2.57 0.49 -7.36
N TRP A 34 2.46 0.90 -6.09
CA TRP A 34 1.45 0.40 -5.15
C TRP A 34 0.01 0.55 -5.66
N GLU A 35 -0.31 1.63 -6.39
CA GLU A 35 -1.66 1.86 -6.94
C GLU A 35 -2.07 0.76 -7.91
N LYS A 36 -1.17 0.34 -8.81
CA LYS A 36 -1.41 -0.76 -9.75
C LYS A 36 -1.55 -2.10 -9.03
N ARG A 37 -0.83 -2.29 -7.92
CA ARG A 37 -0.93 -3.51 -7.10
C ARG A 37 -2.25 -3.56 -6.34
N LYS A 38 -2.67 -2.43 -5.78
CA LYS A 38 -3.97 -2.26 -5.11
C LYS A 38 -5.11 -2.53 -6.09
N GLU A 39 -5.09 -1.92 -7.26
CA GLU A 39 -6.11 -2.13 -8.29
C GLU A 39 -6.22 -3.62 -8.68
N ARG A 40 -5.08 -4.31 -8.88
CA ARG A 40 -5.09 -5.75 -9.14
C ARG A 40 -5.64 -6.57 -7.97
N LEU A 41 -5.33 -6.19 -6.74
CA LEU A 41 -5.87 -6.85 -5.54
C LEU A 41 -7.39 -6.70 -5.47
N GLU A 42 -7.90 -5.48 -5.68
CA GLU A 42 -9.34 -5.18 -5.66
C GLU A 42 -10.11 -5.92 -6.76
N LYS A 43 -9.50 -6.16 -7.93
CA LYS A 43 -10.13 -6.94 -9.02
C LYS A 43 -10.15 -8.45 -8.77
N VAL A 44 -9.30 -8.96 -7.89
CA VAL A 44 -9.24 -10.40 -7.54
C VAL A 44 -10.24 -10.72 -6.43
N VAL A 45 -10.59 -9.75 -5.59
CA VAL A 45 -11.64 -9.86 -4.59
C VAL A 45 -12.99 -9.60 -5.27
N ILE A 46 -13.63 -10.67 -5.75
CA ILE A 46 -15.04 -10.68 -6.17
C ILE A 46 -15.92 -10.81 -4.93
#